data_AF-A0A847CHF5-F1
#
_entry.id   AF-A0A847CHF5-F1
#
_cell.length_a   1.000
_cell.length_b   1.000
_cell.length_c   1.000
_cell.angle_alpha   90.00
_cell.angle_beta   90.00
_cell.angle_gamma   90.00
#
_symmetry.space_group_name_H-M   'P 1'
#
loop_
_entity.id
_entity.type
_entity.pdbx_description
1 polymer ?
#
loop_
_entity_poly.entity_id
_entity_poly.type
_entity_poly.pdbx_seq_one_letter_code
_entity_poly.pdbx_strand_id
1 'polypeptide(L)'
;MWLYSHTPKGQVDKLLTVVSLLGSSLGILIPILLFDRKVVKDNMMSRVFIACIFVIQVVLFLVFQGHHADNFSLAFWEFFAKYNVILIYLVIINFVTFVAFAVDKVNAAEHRSRIRIVTLLSLAFNGGSLGGLLAMYLLRHKIKKDYFTVGIPLIIVMQIVVLIYAMNAGW
;
A
#
# COMPACT_ATOMS: atom_id res chain seq x y z
N MET A 1 -3.83 -17.17 1.70
CA MET A 1 -2.73 -16.82 0.78
C MET A 1 -1.58 -16.34 1.66
N TRP A 2 -0.59 -17.20 1.89
CA TRP A 2 0.42 -17.01 2.93
C TRP A 2 1.53 -16.09 2.42
N LEU A 3 1.93 -15.11 3.24
CA LEU A 3 2.78 -13.97 2.84
C LEU A 3 4.23 -14.30 2.51
N TYR A 4 4.71 -15.45 2.98
CA TYR A 4 6.01 -16.02 2.67
C TYR A 4 5.79 -17.53 2.51
N SER A 5 5.78 -18.03 1.28
CA SER A 5 5.67 -19.49 1.02
C SER A 5 6.94 -20.07 0.38
N HIS A 6 8.01 -19.28 0.29
CA HIS A 6 9.24 -19.67 -0.40
C HIS A 6 10.47 -19.82 0.50
N THR A 7 10.27 -19.74 1.81
CA THR A 7 11.27 -20.13 2.81
C THR A 7 11.10 -21.62 3.14
N PRO A 8 12.17 -22.43 3.23
CA PRO A 8 12.10 -23.87 3.52
C PRO A 8 11.46 -24.23 4.88
N LYS A 9 11.02 -23.23 5.66
CA LYS A 9 10.34 -23.36 6.95
C LYS A 9 9.03 -22.57 6.95
N GLY A 10 8.04 -23.00 6.17
CA GLY A 10 6.72 -22.36 6.06
C GLY A 10 5.89 -22.25 7.36
N GLN A 11 6.41 -22.68 8.52
CA GLN A 11 5.83 -22.39 9.84
C GLN A 11 6.22 -21.02 10.39
N VAL A 12 7.44 -20.55 10.12
CA VAL A 12 7.92 -19.23 10.56
C VAL A 12 7.06 -18.12 9.96
N ASP A 13 6.61 -18.33 8.73
CA ASP A 13 5.81 -17.37 7.97
C ASP A 13 4.38 -17.23 8.50
N LYS A 14 3.81 -18.32 9.05
CA LYS A 14 2.51 -18.27 9.74
C LYS A 14 2.62 -17.47 11.02
N LEU A 15 3.65 -17.78 11.81
CA LEU A 15 3.96 -17.09 13.06
C LEU A 15 4.22 -15.61 12.82
N LEU A 16 5.03 -15.27 11.83
CA LEU A 16 5.37 -13.89 11.50
C LEU A 16 4.16 -13.08 11.05
N THR A 17 3.28 -13.67 10.24
CA THR A 17 2.04 -13.01 9.82
C THR A 17 1.11 -12.77 11.01
N VAL A 18 0.91 -13.77 11.87
CA VAL A 18 0.08 -13.65 13.08
C VAL A 18 0.66 -12.64 14.06
N VAL A 19 1.97 -12.68 14.31
CA VAL A 19 2.68 -11.74 15.21
C VAL A 19 2.65 -10.31 14.66
N SER A 20 2.72 -10.12 13.33
CA SER A 20 2.59 -8.80 12.72
C SER A 20 1.19 -8.19 12.89
N LEU A 21 0.14 -9.02 12.87
CA LEU A 21 -1.26 -8.61 13.09
C LEU A 21 -1.54 -8.30 14.57
N LEU A 22 -0.85 -8.96 15.51
CA LEU A 22 -1.00 -8.79 16.96
C LEU A 22 -0.33 -7.54 17.54
N GLY A 23 0.13 -6.59 16.71
CA GLY A 23 0.65 -5.30 17.17
C GLY A 23 2.17 -5.24 17.37
N SER A 24 2.92 -6.30 17.06
CA SER A 24 4.39 -6.35 17.23
C SER A 24 5.18 -5.85 16.01
N SER A 25 4.59 -5.05 15.11
CA SER A 25 5.21 -4.74 13.81
C SER A 25 6.51 -3.93 13.92
N LEU A 26 6.62 -3.07 14.95
CA LEU A 26 7.83 -2.29 15.26
C LEU A 26 9.07 -3.18 15.47
N GLY A 27 8.90 -4.35 16.09
CA GLY A 27 9.99 -5.30 16.34
C GLY A 27 10.40 -6.13 15.13
N ILE A 28 9.54 -6.24 14.11
CA ILE A 28 9.80 -7.01 12.87
C ILE A 28 10.36 -6.09 11.76
N LEU A 29 9.98 -4.82 11.76
CA LEU A 29 10.48 -3.81 10.82
C LEU A 29 11.98 -3.57 10.96
N ILE A 30 12.46 -3.44 12.20
CA ILE A 30 13.86 -3.14 12.49
C ILE A 30 14.82 -4.22 11.94
N PRO A 31 14.60 -5.54 12.17
CA PRO A 31 15.43 -6.59 11.58
C PRO A 31 15.37 -6.65 10.06
N ILE A 32 14.20 -6.46 9.43
CA ILE A 32 14.08 -6.54 7.97
C ILE A 32 14.75 -5.34 7.28
N LEU A 33 14.67 -4.15 7.86
CA LEU A 33 15.30 -2.94 7.34
C LEU A 33 16.83 -2.95 7.56
N LEU A 34 17.29 -3.57 8.66
CA LEU A 34 18.72 -3.74 8.98
C LEU A 34 19.38 -4.93 8.26
N PHE A 35 18.73 -6.09 8.15
CA PHE A 35 19.33 -7.32 7.63
C PHE A 35 18.93 -7.67 6.18
N ASP A 36 17.76 -7.25 5.70
CA ASP A 36 17.30 -7.60 4.34
C ASP A 36 17.37 -6.39 3.39
N ARG A 37 18.59 -5.93 3.09
CA ARG A 37 18.81 -4.78 2.19
C ARG A 37 18.54 -5.06 0.72
N LYS A 38 18.49 -6.33 0.27
CA LYS A 38 18.31 -6.68 -1.15
C LYS A 38 16.84 -6.86 -1.49
N VAL A 39 16.33 -5.99 -2.37
CA VAL A 39 14.95 -6.08 -2.89
C VAL A 39 14.87 -7.22 -3.91
N VAL A 40 14.62 -8.43 -3.42
CA VAL A 40 14.31 -9.60 -4.26
C VAL A 40 12.81 -9.68 -4.46
N LYS A 41 12.38 -10.06 -5.67
CA LYS A 41 10.98 -10.11 -6.10
C LYS A 41 10.08 -10.93 -5.18
N ASP A 42 10.61 -11.96 -4.53
CA ASP A 42 9.87 -12.84 -3.63
C ASP A 42 9.61 -12.22 -2.25
N ASN A 43 10.48 -11.32 -1.78
CA ASN A 43 10.32 -10.63 -0.49
C ASN A 43 9.59 -9.28 -0.63
N MET A 44 9.17 -8.90 -1.84
CA MET A 44 8.47 -7.62 -2.05
C MET A 44 7.09 -7.60 -1.38
N MET A 45 6.43 -8.75 -1.34
CA MET A 45 5.06 -8.83 -0.82
C MET A 45 5.01 -8.54 0.67
N SER A 46 5.89 -9.19 1.42
CA SER A 46 6.03 -9.00 2.85
C SER A 46 6.42 -7.57 3.22
N ARG A 47 7.32 -6.94 2.45
CA ARG A 47 7.70 -5.54 2.67
C ARG A 47 6.51 -4.59 2.55
N VAL A 48 5.67 -4.77 1.53
CA VAL A 48 4.50 -3.91 1.32
C VAL A 48 3.45 -4.15 2.38
N PHE A 49 3.23 -5.41 2.75
CA PHE A 49 2.31 -5.76 3.82
C PHE A 49 2.74 -5.18 5.16
N ILE A 50 4.00 -5.34 5.53
CA ILE A 50 4.57 -4.79 6.76
C ILE A 50 4.50 -3.26 6.75
N ALA A 51 4.84 -2.61 5.63
CA ALA A 51 4.74 -1.16 5.50
C ALA A 51 3.29 -0.66 5.68
N CYS A 52 2.31 -1.33 5.06
CA CYS A 52 0.90 -0.96 5.20
C CYS A 52 0.40 -1.16 6.64
N ILE A 53 0.71 -2.30 7.26
CA ILE A 53 0.36 -2.57 8.66
C ILE A 53 0.99 -1.55 9.59
N PHE A 54 2.26 -1.20 9.37
CA PHE A 54 2.96 -0.22 10.16
C PHE A 54 2.28 1.15 10.11
N VAL A 55 1.91 1.63 8.92
CA VAL A 55 1.17 2.89 8.78
C VAL A 55 -0.18 2.81 9.51
N ILE A 56 -0.92 1.72 9.36
CA ILE A 56 -2.20 1.51 10.07
C ILE A 56 -1.99 1.54 11.59
N GLN A 57 -0.94 0.89 12.09
CA GLN A 57 -0.62 0.89 13.53
C GLN A 57 -0.22 2.27 14.04
N VAL A 58 0.53 3.07 13.26
CA VAL A 58 0.85 4.46 13.60
C VAL A 58 -0.43 5.28 13.69
N VAL A 59 -1.35 5.13 12.72
CA VAL A 59 -2.65 5.81 12.76
C VAL A 59 -3.45 5.39 14.00
N LEU A 60 -3.56 4.09 14.31
CA LEU A 60 -4.24 3.58 15.50
C LEU A 60 -3.58 4.04 16.81
N PHE A 61 -2.26 4.21 16.83
CA PHE A 61 -1.56 4.76 17.98
C PHE A 61 -1.90 6.24 18.18
N LEU A 62 -1.92 7.03 17.11
CA LEU A 62 -2.31 8.44 17.17
C LEU A 62 -3.77 8.63 17.62
N VAL A 63 -4.65 7.75 17.13
CA VAL A 63 -6.04 7.58 17.59
C VAL A 63 -6.09 7.35 19.10
N PHE A 64 -5.33 6.37 19.59
CA PHE A 64 -5.29 6.01 21.01
C PHE A 64 -4.70 7.11 21.91
N GLN A 65 -3.78 7.91 21.38
CA GLN A 65 -3.22 9.09 22.06
C GLN A 65 -4.23 10.24 22.21
N GLY A 66 -5.49 10.07 21.78
CA GLY A 66 -6.55 11.05 21.99
C GLY A 66 -6.51 12.23 21.02
N HIS A 67 -5.77 12.13 19.90
CA HIS A 67 -5.83 13.13 18.81
C HIS A 67 -7.09 12.93 17.96
N HIS A 68 -8.25 12.98 18.59
CA HIS A 68 -9.55 12.85 17.96
C HIS A 68 -10.42 14.05 18.26
N ALA A 69 -11.11 14.54 17.24
CA ALA A 69 -12.19 15.47 17.43
C ALA A 69 -13.34 14.77 18.18
N ASP A 70 -13.96 15.48 19.13
CA ASP A 70 -15.07 14.97 19.96
C ASP A 70 -16.31 14.53 19.15
N ASN A 71 -16.37 14.90 17.86
CA ASN A 71 -17.44 14.52 16.94
C ASN A 71 -16.86 13.82 15.70
N PHE A 72 -17.19 12.54 15.55
CA PHE A 72 -16.86 11.78 14.34
C PHE A 72 -17.74 12.25 13.19
N SER A 73 -17.16 12.91 12.18
CA SER A 73 -17.89 13.36 10.99
C SER A 73 -17.27 12.77 9.72
N LEU A 74 -18.11 12.20 8.86
CA LEU A 74 -17.72 11.67 7.55
C LEU A 74 -18.06 12.66 6.44
N ALA A 75 -17.72 13.94 6.64
CA ALA A 75 -17.94 14.99 5.66
C ALA A 75 -16.88 14.95 4.54
N PHE A 76 -16.84 13.84 3.80
CA PHE A 76 -15.85 13.59 2.74
C PHE A 76 -15.86 14.72 1.72
N TRP A 77 -17.05 15.08 1.22
CA TRP A 77 -17.21 16.14 0.24
C TRP A 77 -16.71 17.50 0.74
N GLU A 78 -16.97 17.85 2.00
CA GLU A 78 -16.50 19.11 2.59
C GLU A 78 -15.00 19.12 2.80
N PHE A 79 -14.42 17.99 3.23
CA PHE A 79 -12.97 17.84 3.37
C PHE A 79 -12.26 18.07 2.03
N PHE A 80 -12.73 17.43 0.96
CA PHE A 80 -12.14 17.60 -0.37
C PHE A 80 -12.40 18.98 -0.96
N ALA A 81 -13.56 19.59 -0.70
CA ALA A 81 -13.85 20.97 -1.11
C ALA A 81 -12.98 21.99 -0.37
N LYS A 82 -12.64 21.71 0.89
CA LYS A 82 -11.69 22.52 1.67
C LYS A 82 -10.26 22.34 1.19
N TYR A 83 -9.85 21.12 0.87
CA TYR A 83 -8.49 20.76 0.45
C TYR A 83 -8.40 20.41 -1.04
N ASN A 84 -8.80 21.34 -1.90
CA ASN A 84 -8.79 21.17 -3.37
C ASN A 84 -7.43 20.73 -3.92
N VAL A 85 -6.33 21.19 -3.30
CA VAL A 85 -4.96 20.82 -3.69
C VAL A 85 -4.70 19.32 -3.52
N ILE A 86 -5.22 18.71 -2.44
CA ILE A 86 -5.10 17.26 -2.20
C ILE A 86 -5.87 16.48 -3.27
N LEU A 87 -7.06 16.94 -3.64
CA LEU A 87 -7.86 16.32 -4.69
C LEU A 87 -7.11 16.35 -6.03
N ILE A 88 -6.58 17.51 -6.43
CA ILE A 88 -5.81 17.67 -7.67
C ILE A 88 -4.59 16.75 -7.67
N TYR A 89 -3.84 16.73 -6.56
CA TYR A 89 -2.71 15.81 -6.40
C TYR A 89 -3.13 14.34 -6.57
N LEU A 90 -4.22 13.91 -5.92
CA LEU A 90 -4.74 12.54 -6.03
C LEU A 90 -5.16 12.20 -7.46
N VAL A 91 -5.80 13.10 -8.19
CA VAL A 91 -6.16 12.88 -9.59
C VAL A 91 -4.91 12.68 -10.45
N ILE A 92 -3.91 13.56 -10.29
CA ILE A 92 -2.67 13.51 -11.06
C ILE A 92 -1.90 12.22 -10.76
N ILE A 93 -1.69 11.87 -9.49
CA ILE A 93 -0.90 10.67 -9.13
C ILE A 93 -1.60 9.38 -9.59
N ASN A 94 -2.94 9.33 -9.55
CA ASN A 94 -3.69 8.19 -10.07
C ASN A 94 -3.57 8.09 -11.59
N PHE A 95 -3.64 9.21 -12.32
CA PHE A 95 -3.44 9.23 -13.76
C PHE A 95 -2.01 8.78 -14.15
N VAL A 96 -0.98 9.34 -13.50
CA VAL A 96 0.43 8.95 -13.71
C VAL A 96 0.63 7.47 -13.42
N THR A 97 0.03 6.96 -12.35
CA THR A 97 0.14 5.54 -12.00
C THR A 97 -0.55 4.65 -13.03
N PHE A 98 -1.74 5.04 -13.50
CA PHE A 98 -2.43 4.32 -14.57
C PHE A 98 -1.57 4.23 -15.84
N VAL A 99 -1.00 5.35 -16.27
CA VAL A 99 -0.10 5.42 -17.44
C VAL A 99 1.13 4.55 -17.23
N ALA A 100 1.75 4.57 -16.05
CA ALA A 100 2.91 3.72 -15.75
C ALA A 100 2.58 2.22 -15.89
N PHE A 101 1.41 1.78 -15.41
CA PHE A 101 0.96 0.40 -15.60
C PHE A 101 0.65 0.08 -17.08
N ALA A 102 0.12 1.04 -17.83
CA ALA A 102 -0.13 0.90 -19.26
C ALA A 102 1.17 0.76 -20.06
N VAL A 103 2.16 1.61 -19.79
CA VAL A 103 3.50 1.55 -20.40
C VAL A 103 4.18 0.22 -20.06
N ASP A 104 4.07 -0.28 -18.83
CA ASP A 104 4.63 -1.59 -18.48
C ASP A 104 3.98 -2.74 -19.27
N LYS A 105 2.69 -2.64 -19.61
CA LYS A 105 2.02 -3.62 -20.50
C LYS A 105 2.55 -3.53 -21.93
N VAL A 106 2.67 -2.33 -22.49
CA VAL A 106 3.21 -2.12 -23.85
C VAL A 106 4.64 -2.63 -23.93
N ASN A 107 5.49 -2.29 -22.96
CA ASN A 107 6.87 -2.78 -22.91
C ASN A 107 6.95 -4.30 -22.81
N ALA A 108 6.01 -4.94 -22.10
CA ALA A 108 5.93 -6.40 -22.04
C ALA A 108 5.53 -7.03 -23.38
N ALA A 109 4.64 -6.38 -24.14
CA ALA A 109 4.25 -6.83 -25.47
C ALA A 109 5.39 -6.66 -26.48
N GLU A 110 6.06 -5.50 -26.48
CA GLU A 110 7.16 -5.16 -27.40
C GLU A 110 8.53 -5.71 -26.98
N HIS A 111 8.60 -6.56 -25.95
CA HIS A 111 9.84 -7.17 -25.44
C HIS A 111 10.90 -6.13 -25.03
N ARG A 112 10.46 -4.93 -24.64
CA ARG A 112 11.32 -3.86 -24.11
C ARG A 112 11.57 -4.04 -22.62
N SER A 113 12.50 -3.24 -22.09
CA SER A 113 12.78 -3.19 -20.66
C SER A 113 11.51 -2.87 -19.85
N ARG A 114 11.18 -3.75 -18.89
CA ARG A 114 9.99 -3.61 -18.05
C ARG A 114 10.24 -2.65 -16.89
N ILE A 115 9.17 -2.00 -16.43
CA ILE A 115 9.25 -1.10 -15.28
C ILE A 115 9.45 -1.97 -14.03
N ARG A 116 10.34 -1.51 -13.14
CA ARG A 116 10.60 -2.20 -11.87
C ARG A 116 9.31 -2.25 -11.06
N ILE A 117 9.01 -3.42 -10.49
CA ILE A 117 7.83 -3.65 -9.67
C ILE A 117 7.79 -2.66 -8.50
N VAL A 118 8.96 -2.36 -7.91
CA VAL A 118 9.10 -1.40 -6.81
C VAL A 118 8.54 -0.04 -7.20
N THR A 119 8.86 0.46 -8.40
CA THR A 119 8.39 1.76 -8.89
C THR A 119 6.86 1.80 -9.00
N LEU A 120 6.25 0.76 -9.59
CA LEU A 120 4.80 0.67 -9.74
C LEU A 120 4.08 0.62 -8.37
N LEU A 121 4.66 -0.12 -7.42
CA LEU A 121 4.07 -0.30 -6.10
C LEU A 121 4.30 0.93 -5.20
N SER A 122 5.42 1.63 -5.36
CA SER A 122 5.67 2.93 -4.72
C SER A 122 4.73 4.02 -5.25
N LEU A 123 4.44 4.04 -6.55
CA LEU A 123 3.44 4.95 -7.15
C LEU A 123 2.05 4.70 -6.55
N ALA A 124 1.65 3.42 -6.45
CA ALA A 124 0.40 3.04 -5.79
C ALA A 124 0.37 3.47 -4.32
N PHE A 125 1.48 3.27 -3.59
CA PHE A 125 1.61 3.64 -2.17
C PHE A 125 1.46 5.15 -1.92
N ASN A 126 2.01 5.99 -2.80
CA ASN A 126 1.96 7.46 -2.70
C ASN A 126 0.60 8.11 -3.05
N GLY A 127 -0.43 7.30 -3.29
CA GLY A 127 -1.80 7.77 -3.59
C GLY A 127 -2.33 7.33 -4.95
N GLY A 128 -1.52 6.66 -5.78
CA GLY A 128 -1.90 6.16 -7.10
C GLY A 128 -2.61 4.80 -7.10
N SER A 129 -3.04 4.31 -5.94
CA SER A 129 -3.52 2.94 -5.75
C SER A 129 -4.78 2.62 -6.58
N LEU A 130 -5.70 3.59 -6.69
CA LEU A 130 -6.91 3.47 -7.50
C LEU A 130 -6.59 3.41 -9.00
N GLY A 131 -5.69 4.26 -9.48
CA GLY A 131 -5.21 4.26 -10.87
C GLY A 131 -4.47 2.97 -11.22
N GLY A 132 -3.67 2.44 -10.30
CA GLY A 132 -3.03 1.13 -10.45
C GLY A 132 -4.04 -0.01 -10.51
N LEU A 133 -5.05 -0.01 -9.63
CA LEU A 133 -6.12 -1.01 -9.63
C LEU A 133 -6.93 -0.97 -10.94
N LEU A 134 -7.34 0.23 -11.38
CA LEU A 134 -8.04 0.44 -12.63
C LEU A 134 -7.21 -0.06 -13.83
N ALA A 135 -5.92 0.25 -13.87
CA ALA A 135 -5.04 -0.23 -14.93
C ALA A 135 -4.93 -1.75 -14.93
N MET A 136 -4.83 -2.40 -13.78
CA MET A 136 -4.80 -3.87 -13.70
C MET A 136 -6.06 -4.51 -14.27
N TYR A 137 -7.24 -4.02 -13.88
CA TYR A 137 -8.52 -4.56 -14.33
C TYR A 137 -8.80 -4.27 -15.81
N LEU A 138 -8.62 -3.02 -16.25
CA LEU A 138 -8.88 -2.62 -17.63
C LEU A 138 -7.88 -3.26 -18.61
N LEU A 139 -6.60 -3.28 -18.23
CA LEU A 139 -5.56 -3.80 -19.10
C LEU A 139 -5.37 -5.32 -18.95
N ARG A 140 -6.07 -5.95 -17.99
CA ARG A 140 -5.92 -7.36 -17.61
C ARG A 140 -4.45 -7.77 -17.40
N HIS A 141 -3.63 -6.83 -16.95
CA HIS A 141 -2.19 -6.98 -16.78
C HIS A 141 -1.88 -7.23 -15.31
N LYS A 142 -1.09 -8.28 -15.02
CA LYS A 142 -0.65 -8.67 -13.66
C LYS A 142 -1.77 -9.03 -12.65
N ILE A 143 -2.95 -9.44 -13.10
CA ILE A 143 -4.05 -9.93 -12.22
C ILE A 143 -3.70 -11.23 -11.49
N LYS A 144 -2.81 -12.06 -12.04
CA LYS A 144 -2.37 -13.34 -11.44
C LYS A 144 -1.13 -13.23 -10.54
N LYS A 145 -0.69 -12.00 -10.23
CA LYS A 145 0.52 -11.80 -9.42
C LYS A 145 0.11 -11.33 -8.04
N ASP A 146 0.31 -12.21 -7.07
CA ASP A 146 -0.01 -12.06 -5.64
C ASP A 146 0.38 -10.69 -5.09
N TYR A 147 1.56 -10.18 -5.47
CA TYR A 147 2.05 -8.87 -5.05
C TYR A 147 1.18 -7.68 -5.46
N PHE A 148 0.50 -7.78 -6.59
CA PHE A 148 -0.40 -6.75 -7.08
C PHE A 148 -1.84 -7.03 -6.64
N THR A 149 -2.28 -8.29 -6.69
CA THR A 149 -3.64 -8.69 -6.36
C THR A 149 -3.98 -8.49 -4.88
N VAL A 150 -3.02 -8.65 -3.98
CA VAL A 150 -3.22 -8.41 -2.53
C VAL A 150 -2.57 -7.10 -2.10
N GLY A 151 -1.41 -6.75 -2.67
CA GLY A 151 -0.70 -5.51 -2.30
C GLY A 151 -1.47 -4.24 -2.64
N ILE A 152 -2.07 -4.12 -3.84
CA ILE A 152 -2.83 -2.90 -4.19
C ILE A 152 -4.08 -2.74 -3.32
N PRO A 153 -4.95 -3.76 -3.12
CA PRO A 153 -6.08 -3.62 -2.21
C PRO A 153 -5.68 -3.27 -0.78
N LEU A 154 -4.58 -3.84 -0.28
CA LEU A 154 -4.08 -3.49 1.05
C LEU A 154 -3.63 -2.03 1.15
N ILE A 155 -2.95 -1.51 0.13
CA ILE A 155 -2.58 -0.09 0.05
C ILE A 155 -3.82 0.80 0.03
N ILE A 156 -4.88 0.41 -0.69
CA ILE A 156 -6.15 1.14 -0.71
C ILE A 156 -6.77 1.18 0.68
N VAL A 157 -6.83 0.05 1.38
CA VAL A 157 -7.35 -0.02 2.76
C VAL A 157 -6.55 0.89 3.68
N MET A 158 -5.21 0.84 3.60
CA MET A 158 -4.34 1.72 4.38
C MET A 158 -4.62 3.20 4.09
N GLN A 159 -4.74 3.59 2.81
CA GLN A 159 -5.06 4.97 2.44
C GLN A 159 -6.43 5.43 2.94
N ILE A 160 -7.45 4.57 2.92
CA ILE A 160 -8.77 4.87 3.49
C ILE A 160 -8.66 5.12 5.00
N VAL A 161 -7.95 4.27 5.73
CA VAL A 161 -7.72 4.44 7.17
C VAL A 161 -7.03 5.77 7.47
N VAL A 162 -5.98 6.10 6.70
CA VAL A 162 -5.27 7.38 6.82
C VAL A 162 -6.18 8.57 6.51
N LEU A 163 -7.01 8.50 5.47
CA LEU A 163 -7.95 9.57 5.12
C LEU A 163 -9.02 9.79 6.19
N ILE A 164 -9.62 8.72 6.71
CA ILE A 164 -10.62 8.82 7.79
C ILE A 164 -9.98 9.46 9.02
N TYR A 165 -8.76 9.05 9.37
CA TYR A 165 -8.03 9.69 10.46
C TYR A 165 -7.74 11.17 10.16
N ALA A 166 -7.24 11.51 8.97
CA ALA A 166 -6.96 12.91 8.61
C ALA A 166 -8.21 13.81 8.64
N MET A 167 -9.39 13.26 8.34
CA MET A 167 -10.67 13.98 8.43
C MET A 167 -11.13 14.21 9.88
N ASN A 168 -10.77 13.32 10.80
CA ASN A 168 -11.23 13.32 12.20
C ASN A 168 -10.11 13.64 13.21
N ALA A 169 -8.90 13.92 12.71
CA ALA A 169 -7.79 14.36 13.50
C ALA A 169 -8.16 15.77 13.99
N GLY A 170 -8.32 15.92 15.30
CA GLY A 170 -8.44 17.22 15.94
C GLY A 170 -7.06 17.88 15.90
N TRP A 171 -6.80 18.66 14.86
CA TRP A 171 -5.72 19.64 14.83
C TRP A 171 -6.24 20.95 15.41
#